data_AF-A0A853F2Y8-F1
#
_entry.id   AF-A0A853F2Y8-F1
#
_cell.length_a   1.000
_cell.length_b   1.000
_cell.length_c   1.000
_cell.angle_alpha   90.00
_cell.angle_beta   90.00
_cell.angle_gamma   90.00
#
_symmetry.space_group_name_H-M   'P 1'
#
loop_
_entity.id
_entity.type
_entity.pdbx_description
1 polymer ?
#
loop_
_entity_poly.entity_id
_entity_poly.type
_entity_poly.pdbx_seq_one_letter_code
_entity_poly.pdbx_strand_id
1 'polypeptide(L)'
;MTFKEETFEAEINIIIEERIAKYRKKDGKTDDDEITATFNREKETIDGYNGRQLLELIQNADDAQSDQVLVELNTQEQTLIIANKGDNCDPFSVEGIKSLLLANLSPKISNDYIGNKGLGFRSIINWSDKITINTQNVDIAFSQDIAVEKFKNSDLEKTKLPILAIPEVSEKLQKDWVTRIEIKYKHGFLDDIKEQIKQLNSEILLFLNHLKVIRLIVDNKRKRSTSRSHGRLNQKQVSFQKTY
;
A
#
# COMPACT_ATOMS: atom_id res chain seq x y z
N MET A 1 -37.96 1.43 -3.54
CA MET A 1 -36.75 2.24 -3.30
C MET A 1 -35.56 1.36 -3.64
N THR A 2 -34.95 1.60 -4.80
CA THR A 2 -33.69 0.96 -5.16
C THR A 2 -32.62 1.70 -4.38
N PHE A 3 -32.04 1.07 -3.36
CA PHE A 3 -30.78 1.56 -2.79
C PHE A 3 -29.78 1.52 -3.94
N LYS A 4 -29.34 2.69 -4.43
CA LYS A 4 -28.14 2.73 -5.27
C LYS A 4 -27.02 2.26 -4.36
N GLU A 5 -26.38 1.14 -4.69
CA GLU A 5 -25.08 0.82 -4.11
C GLU A 5 -24.19 2.05 -4.31
N GLU A 6 -23.64 2.56 -3.21
CA GLU A 6 -22.67 3.65 -3.28
C GLU A 6 -21.44 3.15 -4.04
N THR A 7 -20.85 4.01 -4.87
CA THR A 7 -19.64 3.65 -5.59
C THR A 7 -18.47 3.58 -4.61
N PHE A 8 -17.45 2.76 -4.90
CA PHE A 8 -16.23 2.69 -4.10
C PHE A 8 -15.66 4.08 -3.79
N GLU A 9 -15.61 4.97 -4.79
CA GLU A 9 -15.16 6.35 -4.61
C GLU A 9 -16.02 7.14 -3.61
N ALA A 10 -17.35 6.97 -3.67
CA ALA A 10 -18.26 7.64 -2.74
C ALA A 10 -18.02 7.19 -1.29
N GLU A 11 -17.84 5.89 -1.07
CA GLU A 11 -17.52 5.35 0.26
C GLU A 11 -16.17 5.87 0.78
N ILE A 12 -15.15 5.96 -0.08
CA ILE A 12 -13.85 6.55 0.30
C ILE A 12 -14.01 8.03 0.64
N ASN A 13 -14.78 8.78 -0.13
CA ASN A 13 -15.03 10.20 0.14
C ASN A 13 -15.76 10.41 1.47
N ILE A 14 -16.74 9.57 1.82
CA ILE A 14 -17.41 9.59 3.12
C ILE A 14 -16.39 9.40 4.25
N ILE A 15 -15.50 8.40 4.14
CA ILE A 15 -14.45 8.18 5.14
C ILE A 15 -13.54 9.41 5.26
N ILE A 16 -13.17 10.03 4.13
CA ILE A 16 -12.32 11.23 4.13
C ILE A 16 -13.02 12.40 4.82
N GLU A 17 -14.32 12.60 4.57
CA GLU A 17 -15.12 13.64 5.23
C GLU A 17 -15.18 13.42 6.74
N GLU A 18 -15.41 12.18 7.19
CA GLU A 18 -15.37 11.80 8.61
C GLU A 18 -13.99 12.10 9.23
N ARG A 19 -12.91 11.82 8.50
CA ARG A 19 -11.54 12.10 8.95
C ARG A 19 -11.29 13.60 9.05
N ILE A 20 -11.71 14.39 8.07
CA ILE A 20 -11.60 15.86 8.09
C ILE A 20 -12.38 16.43 9.28
N ALA A 21 -13.60 15.93 9.52
CA ALA A 21 -14.43 16.38 10.64
C ALA A 21 -13.76 16.12 12.00
N LYS A 22 -13.01 15.02 12.14
CA LYS A 22 -12.24 14.71 13.36
C LYS A 22 -11.18 15.76 13.69
N TYR A 23 -10.61 16.43 12.68
CA TYR A 23 -9.57 17.45 12.84
C TYR A 23 -10.13 18.87 13.00
N ARG A 24 -11.43 18.99 13.31
CA ARG A 24 -12.09 20.25 13.58
C ARG A 24 -12.68 20.26 14.98
N LYS A 25 -12.43 21.36 15.70
CA LYS A 25 -13.07 21.67 16.97
C LYS A 25 -14.54 22.07 16.74
N LYS A 26 -15.33 22.06 17.82
CA LYS A 26 -16.76 22.44 17.78
C LYS A 26 -17.00 23.86 17.29
N ASP A 27 -16.02 24.75 17.44
CA ASP A 27 -16.05 26.14 16.96
C ASP A 27 -15.63 26.29 15.48
N GLY A 28 -15.36 25.17 14.79
CA GLY A 28 -14.97 25.12 13.39
C GLY A 28 -13.48 25.33 13.13
N LYS A 29 -12.66 25.60 14.16
CA LYS A 29 -11.21 25.74 14.03
C LYS A 29 -10.53 24.38 13.88
N THR A 30 -9.33 24.39 13.34
CA THR A 30 -8.46 23.21 13.27
C THR A 30 -8.13 22.70 14.68
N ASP A 31 -8.09 21.37 14.83
CA ASP A 31 -7.67 20.71 16.06
C ASP A 31 -6.21 20.24 15.99
N ASP A 32 -5.28 21.17 16.23
CA ASP A 32 -3.84 20.90 16.17
C ASP A 32 -3.37 19.85 17.19
N ASP A 33 -4.08 19.70 18.32
CA ASP A 33 -3.78 18.68 19.32
C ASP A 33 -4.08 17.27 18.75
N GLU A 34 -5.21 17.10 18.08
CA GLU A 34 -5.56 15.83 17.44
C GLU A 34 -4.70 15.55 16.19
N ILE A 35 -4.32 16.58 15.43
CA ILE A 35 -3.37 16.42 14.32
C ILE A 35 -2.01 15.94 14.86
N THR A 36 -1.50 16.59 15.91
CA THR A 36 -0.25 16.20 16.59
C THR A 36 -0.33 14.77 17.12
N ALA A 37 -1.45 14.41 17.75
CA ALA A 37 -1.67 13.06 18.24
C ALA A 37 -1.68 12.03 17.10
N THR A 38 -2.29 12.33 15.96
CA THR A 38 -2.22 11.43 14.78
C THR A 38 -0.81 11.34 14.22
N PHE A 39 -0.09 12.45 14.10
CA PHE A 39 1.29 12.45 13.63
C PHE A 39 2.19 11.57 14.50
N ASN A 40 2.08 11.68 15.82
CA ASN A 40 2.86 10.85 16.75
C ASN A 40 2.50 9.36 16.62
N ARG A 41 1.21 9.02 16.52
CA ARG A 41 0.77 7.63 16.27
C ARG A 41 1.30 7.08 14.94
N GLU A 42 1.31 7.90 13.90
CA GLU A 42 1.87 7.53 12.60
C GLU A 42 3.37 7.24 12.70
N LYS A 43 4.13 8.10 13.39
CA LYS A 43 5.57 7.91 13.67
C LYS A 43 5.87 6.63 14.44
N GLU A 44 5.11 6.32 15.50
CA GLU A 44 5.34 5.12 16.32
C GLU A 44 5.19 3.82 15.51
N THR A 45 4.29 3.80 14.54
CA THR A 45 4.04 2.60 13.70
C THR A 45 5.10 2.34 12.63
N ILE A 46 6.01 3.30 12.42
CA ILE A 46 6.99 3.25 11.34
C ILE A 46 8.27 2.49 11.72
N ASP A 47 8.66 2.48 13.00
CA ASP A 47 9.98 1.97 13.43
C ASP A 47 10.08 0.43 13.54
N GLY A 48 8.96 -0.30 13.43
CA GLY A 48 8.92 -1.74 13.71
C GLY A 48 9.29 -2.69 12.57
N TYR A 49 9.50 -2.21 11.34
CA TYR A 49 9.43 -3.07 10.13
C TYR A 49 10.52 -2.84 9.07
N ASN A 50 11.75 -2.52 9.49
CA ASN A 50 12.86 -2.41 8.53
C ASN A 50 13.27 -3.78 7.97
N GLY A 51 13.23 -3.92 6.64
CA GLY A 51 13.78 -5.07 5.91
C GLY A 51 12.75 -6.00 5.26
N ARG A 52 11.44 -5.81 5.47
CA ARG A 52 10.38 -6.69 4.92
C ARG A 52 9.29 -5.97 4.11
N GLN A 53 9.43 -4.67 3.88
CA GLN A 53 8.43 -3.84 3.21
C GLN A 53 7.87 -4.46 1.90
N LEU A 54 8.75 -4.92 0.99
CA LEU A 54 8.32 -5.54 -0.26
C LEU A 54 7.65 -6.90 -0.06
N LEU A 55 8.13 -7.70 0.90
CA LEU A 55 7.54 -9.00 1.19
C LEU A 55 6.12 -8.84 1.73
N GLU A 56 5.88 -7.86 2.60
CA GLU A 56 4.56 -7.55 3.16
C GLU A 56 3.59 -7.12 2.06
N LEU A 57 4.02 -6.33 1.07
CA LEU A 57 3.17 -5.99 -0.08
C LEU A 57 2.83 -7.21 -0.95
N ILE A 58 3.77 -8.14 -1.11
CA ILE A 58 3.55 -9.38 -1.85
C ILE A 58 2.60 -10.31 -1.08
N GLN A 59 2.70 -10.35 0.25
CA GLN A 59 1.76 -11.08 1.11
C GLN A 59 0.35 -10.48 1.04
N ASN A 60 0.21 -9.15 1.08
CA ASN A 60 -1.08 -8.50 0.88
C ASN A 60 -1.72 -8.87 -0.47
N ALA A 61 -0.91 -9.00 -1.53
CA ALA A 61 -1.40 -9.45 -2.82
C ALA A 61 -1.82 -10.93 -2.81
N ASP A 62 -1.09 -11.79 -2.10
CA ASP A 62 -1.46 -13.20 -1.91
C ASP A 62 -2.77 -13.35 -1.12
N ASP A 63 -2.94 -12.59 -0.05
CA ASP A 63 -4.15 -12.54 0.79
C ASP A 63 -5.35 -12.02 0.00
N ALA A 64 -5.13 -11.12 -0.96
CA ALA A 64 -6.11 -10.67 -1.95
C ALA A 64 -6.32 -11.67 -3.10
N GLN A 65 -5.90 -12.93 -2.93
CA GLN A 65 -6.05 -14.02 -3.90
C GLN A 65 -5.41 -13.76 -5.27
N SER A 66 -4.41 -12.88 -5.34
CA SER A 66 -3.69 -12.63 -6.57
C SER A 66 -2.95 -13.88 -7.04
N ASP A 67 -3.00 -14.16 -8.34
CA ASP A 67 -2.18 -15.20 -8.95
C ASP A 67 -0.88 -14.67 -9.58
N GLN A 68 -0.80 -13.35 -9.81
CA GLN A 68 0.36 -12.68 -10.36
C GLN A 68 0.61 -11.31 -9.73
N VAL A 69 1.86 -11.10 -9.31
CA VAL A 69 2.41 -9.81 -8.89
C VAL A 69 3.49 -9.33 -9.86
N LEU A 70 3.48 -8.02 -10.15
CA LEU A 70 4.59 -7.28 -10.76
C LEU A 70 5.28 -6.44 -9.69
N VAL A 71 6.60 -6.51 -9.65
CA VAL A 71 7.48 -5.56 -8.98
C VAL A 71 8.31 -4.88 -10.06
N GLU A 72 8.19 -3.57 -10.19
CA GLU A 72 8.91 -2.79 -11.20
C GLU A 72 9.65 -1.62 -10.54
N LEU A 73 10.97 -1.61 -10.68
CA LEU A 73 11.84 -0.53 -10.21
C LEU A 73 12.36 0.27 -11.41
N ASN A 74 12.10 1.57 -11.42
CA ASN A 74 12.72 2.52 -12.35
C ASN A 74 13.63 3.47 -11.56
N THR A 75 14.93 3.39 -11.83
CA THR A 75 15.94 4.19 -11.12
C THR A 75 16.07 5.61 -11.63
N GLN A 76 15.76 5.85 -12.91
CA GLN A 76 15.77 7.18 -13.51
C GLN A 76 14.57 8.01 -13.03
N GLU A 77 13.39 7.39 -13.04
CA GLU A 77 12.15 8.03 -12.59
C GLU A 77 11.95 7.97 -11.08
N GLN A 78 12.84 7.31 -10.33
CA GLN A 78 12.70 7.08 -8.89
C GLN A 78 11.34 6.50 -8.49
N THR A 79 10.84 5.54 -9.26
CA THR A 79 9.57 4.87 -9.00
C THR A 79 9.75 3.38 -8.71
N LEU A 80 8.98 2.90 -7.74
CA LEU A 80 8.81 1.49 -7.43
C LEU A 80 7.31 1.19 -7.54
N ILE A 81 6.96 0.22 -8.36
CA ILE A 81 5.57 -0.19 -8.61
C ILE A 81 5.40 -1.62 -8.12
N ILE A 82 4.34 -1.85 -7.37
CA ILE A 82 3.85 -3.18 -7.00
C ILE A 82 2.42 -3.29 -7.50
N ALA A 83 2.13 -4.27 -8.34
CA ALA A 83 0.79 -4.45 -8.90
C ALA A 83 0.38 -5.92 -8.86
N ASN A 84 -0.88 -6.20 -8.51
CA ASN A 84 -1.42 -7.53 -8.37
C ASN A 84 -2.66 -7.74 -9.25
N LYS A 85 -2.84 -8.96 -9.73
CA LYS A 85 -3.99 -9.37 -10.54
C LYS A 85 -4.28 -10.86 -10.43
N GLY A 86 -5.35 -11.29 -11.10
CA GLY A 86 -5.80 -12.67 -11.20
C GLY A 86 -7.32 -12.70 -11.35
N ASP A 87 -7.86 -13.82 -11.83
CA ASP A 87 -9.30 -13.95 -12.10
C ASP A 87 -10.16 -13.83 -10.82
N ASN A 88 -9.62 -14.30 -9.69
CA ASN A 88 -10.26 -14.22 -8.37
C ASN A 88 -9.60 -13.16 -7.47
N CYS A 89 -8.80 -12.26 -8.03
CA CYS A 89 -8.06 -11.28 -7.25
C CYS A 89 -9.02 -10.22 -6.73
N ASP A 90 -9.04 -10.04 -5.41
CA ASP A 90 -9.85 -9.03 -4.75
C ASP A 90 -9.19 -7.64 -4.92
N PRO A 91 -9.96 -6.59 -5.28
CA PRO A 91 -9.46 -5.22 -5.24
C PRO A 91 -9.25 -4.75 -3.79
N PHE A 92 -8.48 -3.68 -3.61
CA PHE A 92 -8.39 -3.03 -2.31
C PHE A 92 -9.79 -2.63 -1.81
N SER A 93 -10.16 -3.09 -0.62
CA SER A 93 -11.47 -2.83 -0.02
C SER A 93 -11.52 -1.47 0.69
N VAL A 94 -12.74 -0.97 0.89
CA VAL A 94 -13.01 0.26 1.65
C VAL A 94 -12.44 0.16 3.08
N GLU A 95 -12.67 -0.96 3.76
CA GLU A 95 -12.09 -1.24 5.08
C GLU A 95 -10.56 -1.32 5.06
N GLY A 96 -9.99 -1.84 3.96
CA GLY A 96 -8.57 -1.80 3.72
C GLY A 96 -8.05 -0.36 3.72
N ILE A 97 -8.64 0.52 2.93
CA ILE A 97 -8.25 1.94 2.88
C ILE A 97 -8.43 2.60 4.25
N LYS A 98 -9.56 2.38 4.91
CA LYS A 98 -9.84 2.87 6.26
C LYS A 98 -8.74 2.49 7.25
N SER A 99 -8.24 1.26 7.20
CA SER A 99 -7.14 0.79 8.07
C SER A 99 -5.81 1.53 7.81
N LEU A 100 -5.56 1.97 6.57
CA LEU A 100 -4.40 2.81 6.24
C LEU A 100 -4.53 4.20 6.87
N LEU A 101 -5.74 4.78 6.83
CA LEU A 101 -6.00 6.14 7.33
C LEU A 101 -6.00 6.24 8.86
N LEU A 102 -6.31 5.15 9.54
CA LEU A 102 -6.44 5.10 11.00
C LEU A 102 -5.22 4.44 11.64
N ALA A 103 -4.26 5.25 12.08
CA ALA A 103 -3.16 4.76 12.91
C ALA A 103 -3.71 4.16 14.21
N ASN A 104 -3.67 2.82 14.33
CA ASN A 104 -3.97 2.03 15.54
C ASN A 104 -5.42 1.98 16.04
N LEU A 105 -6.45 2.23 15.21
CA LEU A 105 -7.84 1.90 15.57
C LEU A 105 -8.25 0.48 15.14
N SER A 106 -7.33 -0.49 15.16
CA SER A 106 -7.79 -1.87 15.27
C SER A 106 -8.38 -1.98 16.68
N PRO A 107 -9.69 -2.20 16.85
CA PRO A 107 -10.22 -2.51 18.17
C PRO A 107 -9.42 -3.70 18.69
N LYS A 108 -9.12 -3.73 19.99
CA LYS A 108 -8.62 -4.93 20.67
C LYS A 108 -9.72 -6.01 20.72
N ILE A 109 -10.25 -6.39 19.57
CA ILE A 109 -11.30 -7.38 19.39
C ILE A 109 -10.86 -8.31 18.26
N SER A 110 -10.12 -9.33 18.66
CA SER A 110 -10.20 -10.73 18.24
C SER A 110 -8.80 -11.33 18.14
N ASN A 111 -8.43 -12.04 19.20
CA ASN A 111 -7.52 -13.16 19.12
C ASN A 111 -8.07 -14.12 18.06
N ASP A 112 -7.50 -14.12 16.83
CA ASP A 112 -7.32 -15.33 16.00
C ASP A 112 -6.78 -15.07 14.57
N TYR A 113 -6.34 -13.87 14.20
CA TYR A 113 -5.58 -13.67 12.97
C TYR A 113 -4.25 -12.96 13.25
N ILE A 114 -3.15 -13.72 13.16
CA ILE A 114 -1.79 -13.19 13.15
C ILE A 114 -1.62 -12.38 11.87
N GLY A 115 -1.83 -11.07 11.97
CA GLY A 115 -1.68 -10.13 10.88
C GLY A 115 -2.11 -8.75 11.36
N ASN A 116 -1.19 -7.97 11.91
CA ASN A 116 -1.44 -6.57 12.22
C ASN A 116 -1.68 -5.82 10.89
N LYS A 117 -2.95 -5.72 10.48
CA LYS A 117 -3.38 -5.05 9.25
C LYS A 117 -2.83 -3.62 9.22
N GLY A 118 -2.00 -3.31 8.21
CA GLY A 118 -1.50 -1.96 7.94
C GLY A 118 -0.05 -1.64 8.34
N LEU A 119 0.67 -2.51 9.06
CA LEU A 119 2.07 -2.23 9.45
C LEU A 119 3.07 -2.31 8.28
N GLY A 120 2.85 -3.24 7.35
CA GLY A 120 3.67 -3.36 6.13
C GLY A 120 3.56 -2.17 5.18
N PHE A 121 2.42 -1.50 5.13
CA PHE A 121 2.24 -0.30 4.30
C PHE A 121 2.89 0.94 4.92
N ARG A 122 2.80 1.09 6.25
CA ARG A 122 3.33 2.25 6.98
C ARG A 122 4.85 2.34 6.90
N SER A 123 5.55 1.21 6.88
CA SER A 123 7.01 1.19 6.71
C SER A 123 7.49 1.65 5.33
N ILE A 124 6.60 1.71 4.32
CA ILE A 124 6.91 2.27 2.99
C ILE A 124 6.87 3.81 3.01
N ILE A 125 6.13 4.42 3.95
CA ILE A 125 6.06 5.90 4.06
C ILE A 125 7.45 6.50 4.27
N ASN A 126 8.33 5.81 4.99
CA ASN A 126 9.73 6.23 5.13
C ASN A 126 10.45 6.31 3.80
N TRP A 127 10.24 5.32 2.93
CA TRP A 127 10.86 5.24 1.61
C TRP A 127 10.29 6.26 0.64
N SER A 128 9.07 6.73 0.85
CA SER A 128 8.33 7.48 -0.17
C SER A 128 8.35 9.00 0.04
N ASP A 129 8.43 9.73 -1.07
CA ASP A 129 7.97 11.12 -1.16
C ASP A 129 6.47 11.18 -1.50
N LYS A 130 6.00 10.22 -2.31
CA LYS A 130 4.58 10.04 -2.65
C LYS A 130 4.24 8.56 -2.82
N ILE A 131 3.06 8.15 -2.34
CA ILE A 131 2.47 6.85 -2.62
C ILE A 131 1.12 7.06 -3.30
N THR A 132 0.83 6.32 -4.36
CA THR A 132 -0.49 6.29 -5.00
C THR A 132 -0.98 4.84 -5.10
N ILE A 133 -2.17 4.58 -4.58
CA ILE A 133 -2.87 3.30 -4.75
C ILE A 133 -3.94 3.50 -5.83
N ASN A 134 -3.81 2.81 -6.96
CA ASN A 134 -4.83 2.72 -7.99
C ASN A 134 -5.61 1.41 -7.83
N THR A 135 -6.90 1.51 -7.54
CA THR A 135 -7.81 0.36 -7.35
C THR A 135 -9.24 0.78 -7.69
N GLN A 136 -10.02 -0.10 -8.30
CA GLN A 136 -11.43 0.16 -8.63
C GLN A 136 -11.67 1.48 -9.38
N ASN A 137 -10.76 1.83 -10.30
CA ASN A 137 -10.75 3.08 -11.07
C ASN A 137 -10.56 4.37 -10.24
N VAL A 138 -9.99 4.27 -9.05
CA VAL A 138 -9.71 5.40 -8.16
C VAL A 138 -8.23 5.42 -7.80
N ASP A 139 -7.61 6.59 -7.91
CA ASP A 139 -6.30 6.89 -7.32
C ASP A 139 -6.50 7.45 -5.90
N ILE A 140 -5.79 6.87 -4.94
CA ILE A 140 -5.73 7.30 -3.54
C ILE A 140 -4.27 7.63 -3.24
N ALA A 141 -3.96 8.91 -3.09
CA ALA A 141 -2.60 9.41 -3.02
C ALA A 141 -2.25 10.01 -1.65
N PHE A 142 -1.03 9.75 -1.20
CA PHE A 142 -0.46 10.22 0.06
C PHE A 142 0.89 10.88 -0.21
N SER A 143 1.11 12.07 0.34
CA SER A 143 2.41 12.76 0.31
C SER A 143 2.45 13.87 1.36
N GLN A 144 3.66 14.36 1.63
CA GLN A 144 3.85 15.53 2.49
C GLN A 144 3.13 16.77 1.97
N ASP A 145 3.10 16.97 0.64
CA ASP A 145 2.43 18.12 0.02
C ASP A 145 0.90 18.04 0.18
N ILE A 146 0.33 16.83 -0.01
CA ILE A 146 -1.09 16.59 0.25
C ILE A 146 -1.42 16.89 1.72
N ALA A 147 -0.61 16.42 2.67
CA ALA A 147 -0.82 16.72 4.09
C ALA A 147 -0.76 18.23 4.38
N VAL A 148 0.21 18.95 3.80
CA VAL A 148 0.31 20.42 3.93
C VAL A 148 -0.93 21.11 3.38
N GLU A 149 -1.46 20.65 2.25
CA GLU A 149 -2.68 21.22 1.68
C GLU A 149 -3.91 20.95 2.56
N LYS A 150 -4.10 19.70 3.00
CA LYS A 150 -5.25 19.29 3.82
C LYS A 150 -5.24 19.96 5.21
N PHE A 151 -4.06 20.22 5.76
CA PHE A 151 -3.88 20.87 7.06
C PHE A 151 -3.36 22.32 6.94
N LYS A 152 -3.61 23.01 5.82
CA LYS A 152 -3.12 24.38 5.59
C LYS A 152 -3.58 25.43 6.62
N ASN A 153 -4.63 25.13 7.38
CA ASN A 153 -5.18 25.98 8.44
C ASN A 153 -4.69 25.57 9.84
N SER A 154 -3.71 24.68 9.93
CA SER A 154 -3.05 24.28 11.18
C SER A 154 -1.87 25.21 11.47
N ASP A 155 -1.59 25.48 12.74
CA ASP A 155 -0.39 26.25 13.15
C ASP A 155 0.85 25.35 13.27
N LEU A 156 0.73 24.06 12.96
CA LEU A 156 1.82 23.09 13.04
C LEU A 156 2.86 23.29 11.94
N GLU A 157 4.11 22.95 12.27
CA GLU A 157 5.18 22.85 11.28
C GLU A 157 4.81 21.84 10.19
N LYS A 158 5.08 22.17 8.93
CA LYS A 158 4.76 21.31 7.77
C LYS A 158 5.30 19.88 7.95
N THR A 159 6.49 19.73 8.54
CA THR A 159 7.15 18.43 8.79
C THR A 159 6.55 17.62 9.94
N LYS A 160 5.57 18.18 10.68
CA LYS A 160 4.86 17.56 11.80
C LYS A 160 3.40 17.24 11.47
N LEU A 161 3.10 17.05 10.18
CA LEU A 161 1.77 16.69 9.70
C LEU A 161 1.69 15.20 9.38
N PRO A 162 0.58 14.51 9.71
CA PRO A 162 0.41 13.10 9.40
C PRO A 162 0.12 12.88 7.92
N ILE A 163 0.95 12.08 7.24
CA ILE A 163 0.88 11.85 5.79
C ILE A 163 -0.29 10.92 5.44
N LEU A 164 -0.58 9.93 6.28
CA LEU A 164 -1.63 8.94 6.02
C LEU A 164 -3.02 9.40 6.48
N ALA A 165 -3.12 10.56 7.14
CA ALA A 165 -4.38 10.94 7.77
C ALA A 165 -5.50 11.23 6.79
N ILE A 166 -5.18 11.93 5.70
CA ILE A 166 -6.13 12.41 4.70
C ILE A 166 -5.46 12.30 3.31
N PRO A 167 -5.91 11.39 2.44
CA PRO A 167 -5.40 11.29 1.08
C PRO A 167 -6.00 12.35 0.15
N GLU A 168 -5.43 12.44 -1.04
CA GLU A 168 -6.10 12.95 -2.23
C GLU A 168 -6.75 11.78 -2.98
N VAL A 169 -7.95 12.00 -3.51
CA VAL A 169 -8.71 11.01 -4.27
C VAL A 169 -9.08 11.59 -5.63
N SER A 170 -8.91 10.79 -6.68
CA SER A 170 -9.30 11.17 -8.03
C SER A 170 -9.68 9.96 -8.87
N GLU A 171 -10.64 10.13 -9.78
CA GLU A 171 -10.96 9.12 -10.79
C GLU A 171 -9.75 8.83 -11.68
N LYS A 172 -9.39 7.55 -11.77
CA LYS A 172 -8.32 7.07 -12.63
C LYS A 172 -8.59 5.65 -13.10
N LEU A 173 -8.95 5.51 -14.37
CA LEU A 173 -9.17 4.21 -15.00
C LEU A 173 -7.97 3.27 -14.79
N GLN A 174 -8.28 2.12 -14.23
CA GLN A 174 -7.32 1.05 -14.01
C GLN A 174 -6.97 0.37 -15.32
N LYS A 175 -5.73 -0.09 -15.44
CA LYS A 175 -5.24 -0.84 -16.61
C LYS A 175 -4.57 -2.12 -16.15
N ASP A 176 -4.99 -3.25 -16.71
CA ASP A 176 -4.32 -4.57 -16.68
C ASP A 176 -4.04 -5.21 -15.30
N TRP A 177 -4.30 -4.50 -14.21
CA TRP A 177 -4.04 -4.88 -12.82
C TRP A 177 -5.28 -4.64 -11.99
N VAL A 178 -5.49 -5.39 -10.91
CA VAL A 178 -6.63 -5.22 -9.99
C VAL A 178 -6.30 -4.21 -8.89
N THR A 179 -5.03 -4.10 -8.52
CA THR A 179 -4.53 -3.02 -7.68
C THR A 179 -3.10 -2.71 -8.10
N ARG A 180 -2.74 -1.41 -8.10
CA ARG A 180 -1.40 -0.93 -8.41
C ARG A 180 -0.97 0.11 -7.37
N ILE A 181 0.10 -0.18 -6.64
CA ILE A 181 0.73 0.73 -5.68
C ILE A 181 1.98 1.30 -6.35
N GLU A 182 2.00 2.60 -6.55
CA GLU A 182 3.17 3.35 -7.04
C GLU A 182 3.80 4.14 -5.90
N ILE A 183 5.11 4.00 -5.78
CA ILE A 183 5.92 4.65 -4.76
C ILE A 183 6.96 5.50 -5.48
N LYS A 184 6.85 6.82 -5.37
CA LYS A 184 7.95 7.74 -5.68
C LYS A 184 8.90 7.70 -4.49
N TYR A 185 10.02 7.00 -4.62
CA TYR A 185 10.91 6.76 -3.49
C TYR A 185 12.01 7.84 -3.38
N LYS A 186 12.36 8.15 -2.13
CA LYS A 186 13.50 8.99 -1.76
C LYS A 186 14.78 8.28 -2.18
N HIS A 187 15.66 9.01 -2.88
CA HIS A 187 16.89 8.46 -3.44
C HIS A 187 17.74 7.66 -2.43
N GLY A 188 17.77 8.11 -1.16
CA GLY A 188 18.53 7.45 -0.09
C GLY A 188 18.11 6.01 0.24
N PHE A 189 16.91 5.57 -0.16
CA PHE A 189 16.42 4.20 0.07
C PHE A 189 16.57 3.27 -1.14
N LEU A 190 17.24 3.72 -2.22
CA LEU A 190 17.43 2.91 -3.42
C LEU A 190 18.15 1.59 -3.12
N ASP A 191 19.16 1.62 -2.26
CA ASP A 191 19.93 0.42 -1.93
C ASP A 191 19.13 -0.56 -1.06
N ASP A 192 18.33 -0.06 -0.11
CA ASP A 192 17.39 -0.87 0.68
C ASP A 192 16.34 -1.55 -0.23
N ILE A 193 15.78 -0.81 -1.18
CA ILE A 193 14.82 -1.34 -2.17
C ILE A 193 15.49 -2.43 -3.00
N LYS A 194 16.70 -2.19 -3.51
CA LYS A 194 17.46 -3.18 -4.29
C LYS A 194 17.79 -4.42 -3.47
N GLU A 195 18.11 -4.26 -2.18
CA GLU A 195 18.39 -5.37 -1.29
C GLU A 195 17.14 -6.24 -1.11
N GLN A 196 15.99 -5.66 -0.83
CA GLN A 196 14.75 -6.42 -0.71
C GLN A 196 14.33 -7.08 -2.02
N ILE A 197 14.52 -6.42 -3.17
CA ILE A 197 14.30 -7.03 -4.49
C ILE A 197 15.18 -8.28 -4.68
N LYS A 198 16.44 -8.26 -4.23
CA LYS A 198 17.33 -9.44 -4.29
C LYS A 198 16.82 -10.58 -3.41
N GLN A 199 16.24 -10.24 -2.25
CA GLN A 199 15.66 -11.21 -1.32
C GLN A 199 14.37 -11.85 -1.86
N LEU A 200 13.72 -11.27 -2.89
CA LEU A 200 12.58 -11.87 -3.58
C LEU A 200 13.00 -13.13 -4.37
N ASN A 201 13.23 -14.23 -3.65
CA ASN A 201 13.59 -15.51 -4.20
C ASN A 201 12.35 -16.38 -4.47
N SER A 202 12.55 -17.55 -5.08
CA SER A 202 11.47 -18.45 -5.44
C SER A 202 10.88 -19.23 -4.29
N GLU A 203 11.62 -19.35 -3.19
CA GLU A 203 11.20 -20.09 -2.01
C GLU A 203 10.05 -19.37 -1.31
N ILE A 204 9.97 -18.04 -1.45
CA ILE A 204 8.81 -17.25 -0.98
C ILE A 204 7.49 -17.83 -1.53
N LEU A 205 7.44 -18.23 -2.80
CA LEU A 205 6.23 -18.82 -3.41
C LEU A 205 5.81 -20.16 -2.78
N LEU A 206 6.70 -20.84 -2.04
CA LEU A 206 6.36 -22.09 -1.34
C LEU A 206 5.46 -21.84 -0.13
N PHE A 207 5.59 -20.66 0.47
CA PHE A 207 4.86 -20.21 1.66
C PHE A 207 3.61 -19.38 1.34
N LEU A 208 3.41 -19.02 0.08
CA LEU A 208 2.23 -18.26 -0.40
C LEU A 208 1.14 -19.21 -0.93
N ASN A 209 -0.11 -18.83 -0.74
CA ASN A 209 -1.28 -19.67 -0.99
C ASN A 209 -1.79 -19.52 -2.43
N HIS A 210 -1.96 -18.30 -2.92
CA HIS A 210 -2.62 -17.98 -4.18
C HIS A 210 -1.63 -17.60 -5.28
N LEU A 211 -0.56 -16.88 -4.93
CA LEU A 211 0.40 -16.31 -5.83
C LEU A 211 1.17 -17.37 -6.60
N LYS A 212 1.05 -17.34 -7.93
CA LYS A 212 1.73 -18.27 -8.83
C LYS A 212 2.96 -17.66 -9.46
N VAL A 213 2.95 -16.37 -9.73
CA VAL A 213 3.98 -15.67 -10.50
C VAL A 213 4.37 -14.35 -9.85
N ILE A 214 5.67 -14.12 -9.67
CA ILE A 214 6.24 -12.80 -9.39
C ILE A 214 7.09 -12.39 -10.59
N ARG A 215 6.72 -11.27 -11.23
CA ARG A 215 7.49 -10.64 -12.32
C ARG A 215 8.30 -9.49 -11.77
N LEU A 216 9.59 -9.45 -12.09
CA LEU A 216 10.50 -8.39 -11.69
C LEU A 216 11.06 -7.67 -12.92
N ILE A 217 10.83 -6.36 -12.98
CA ILE A 217 11.35 -5.45 -14.00
C ILE A 217 12.24 -4.41 -13.29
N VAL A 218 13.44 -4.16 -13.82
CA VAL A 218 14.33 -3.10 -13.32
C VAL A 218 14.85 -2.30 -14.51
N ASP A 219 14.61 -1.00 -14.52
CA ASP A 219 15.01 -0.05 -15.58
C ASP A 219 14.57 -0.52 -16.98
N ASN A 220 13.30 -0.87 -17.12
CA ASN A 220 12.68 -1.44 -18.34
C ASN A 220 13.30 -2.76 -18.82
N LYS A 221 14.23 -3.35 -18.07
CA LYS A 221 14.80 -4.66 -18.35
C LYS A 221 14.09 -5.69 -17.49
N ARG A 222 13.47 -6.67 -18.13
CA ARG A 222 12.96 -7.85 -17.41
C ARG A 222 14.15 -8.56 -16.78
N LYS A 223 14.17 -8.63 -15.44
CA LYS A 223 15.30 -9.25 -14.71
C LYS A 223 15.01 -10.70 -14.35
N ARG A 224 13.77 -10.99 -13.94
CA ARG A 224 13.39 -12.30 -13.41
C ARG A 224 11.89 -12.50 -13.50
N SER A 225 11.48 -13.70 -13.87
CA SER A 225 10.14 -14.19 -13.57
C SER A 225 10.29 -15.46 -12.76
N THR A 226 9.59 -15.52 -11.64
CA THR A 226 9.52 -16.73 -10.82
C THR A 226 8.11 -17.27 -10.89
N SER A 227 7.97 -18.57 -11.19
CA SER A 227 6.67 -19.23 -11.27
C SER A 227 6.65 -20.58 -10.54
N ARG A 228 5.55 -20.88 -9.84
CA ARG A 228 5.27 -22.23 -9.32
C ARG A 228 4.45 -23.04 -10.34
N SER A 229 4.85 -24.29 -10.60
CA SER A 229 4.06 -25.25 -11.37
C SER A 229 3.48 -26.32 -10.45
N HIS A 230 2.20 -26.66 -10.61
CA HIS A 230 1.60 -27.82 -9.95
C HIS A 230 2.08 -29.10 -10.65
N GLY A 231 3.16 -29.71 -10.15
CA GLY A 231 3.52 -31.09 -10.50
C GLY A 231 2.54 -32.08 -9.87
N ARG A 232 2.27 -33.21 -10.54
CA ARG A 232 1.37 -34.28 -10.03
C ARG A 232 1.79 -34.70 -8.61
N LEU A 233 0.80 -34.65 -7.70
CA LEU A 233 0.73 -35.25 -6.35
C LEU A 233 2.07 -35.23 -5.56
N ASN A 234 2.18 -34.24 -4.67
CA ASN A 234 3.15 -34.11 -3.56
C ASN A 234 4.56 -33.56 -3.83
N GLN A 235 4.81 -32.84 -4.93
CA GLN A 235 6.02 -32.01 -5.07
C GLN A 235 5.70 -30.63 -5.64
N LYS A 236 5.74 -29.58 -4.79
CA LYS A 236 5.75 -28.18 -5.24
C LYS A 236 7.09 -27.93 -5.94
N GLN A 237 7.08 -27.69 -7.25
CA GLN A 237 8.30 -27.36 -8.00
C GLN A 237 8.24 -25.89 -8.43
N VAL A 238 9.26 -25.12 -8.07
CA VAL A 238 9.41 -23.72 -8.48
C VAL A 238 10.48 -23.62 -9.54
N SER A 239 10.18 -22.92 -10.64
CA SER A 239 11.08 -22.79 -11.79
C SER A 239 11.53 -21.35 -11.98
N PHE A 240 12.76 -21.20 -12.50
CA PHE A 240 13.32 -19.92 -12.91
C PHE A 240 13.30 -19.78 -14.42
N GLN A 241 12.67 -18.72 -14.91
CA GLN A 241 13.00 -18.20 -16.23
C GLN A 241 13.81 -16.90 -16.05
N LYS A 242 15.12 -16.98 -16.31
CA LYS A 242 15.95 -15.81 -16.61
C LYS A 242 15.68 -15.46 -18.07
N THR A 243 15.05 -14.33 -18.32
CA THR A 243 14.99 -13.75 -19.67
C THR A 243 16.11 -12.72 -19.75
N TYR A 244 17.08 -12.93 -20.63
CA TYR A 244 18.19 -12.00 -20.88
C TYR A 244 17.73 -10.78 -21.68
#